data_AF-A0A0D2DGI4-F1
#
_entry.id   AF-A0A0D2DGI4-F1
#
_cell.length_a   1.000
_cell.length_b   1.000
_cell.length_c   1.000
_cell.angle_alpha   90.00
_cell.angle_beta   90.00
_cell.angle_gamma   90.00
#
_symmetry.space_group_name_H-M   'P 1'
#
loop_
_entity.id
_entity.type
_entity.pdbx_description
1 polymer ?
#
loop_
_entity_poly.entity_id
_entity_poly.type
_entity_poly.pdbx_seq_one_letter_code
_entity_poly.pdbx_strand_id
1 'polypeptide(L)'
;MSGNNSAASSPSSPGLGITGGYEGDSLAVKVIIAFFLSLAMYNVIELQIMVFGTFNKFKGLYFWSLVISGLGIIPYALGFLFKYFSILKGGGKWFSVFLLSIGWYPMVTGQAIVLWSRLHLIVTGEKGDKILRWTKWMIIINAICLHIPTTVLTFGSNSDTDTQTFVRGYNVMEKVQMCGFFLQEVILSTIYIIETVRILQTSVQENTRRLMYQLMAINVLIIIMDVGLLGLECASLYILETTIKPVFYSIKLKLEFAILGRLVKFVGGPRQGSNRRPSITIPGSAEKRNSSALSRVDENDISDFVDLTKIKTDVTRASHPRNRSTSLRRNGEDYDIDLEIARLEHVDTLPSQNPIPNGHANGPG
;
A
#
# COMPACT_ATOMS: atom_id res chain seq x y z
N MET A 1 27.10 -45.50 36.55
CA MET A 1 26.15 -44.38 36.71
C MET A 1 26.89 -43.09 36.39
N SER A 2 26.86 -42.67 35.14
CA SER A 2 27.43 -41.39 34.70
C SER A 2 26.32 -40.66 33.97
N GLY A 3 25.68 -39.73 34.68
CA GLY A 3 24.57 -38.94 34.16
C GLY A 3 25.06 -37.93 33.13
N ASN A 4 24.68 -38.16 31.88
CA ASN A 4 24.88 -37.26 30.76
C ASN A 4 23.89 -36.10 30.91
N ASN A 5 24.32 -34.98 31.52
CA ASN A 5 23.54 -33.75 31.50
C ASN A 5 23.76 -33.04 30.16
N SER A 6 23.07 -33.51 29.13
CA SER A 6 22.69 -32.70 27.98
C SER A 6 21.72 -31.63 28.46
N ALA A 7 22.25 -30.54 28.99
CA ALA A 7 21.49 -29.32 29.18
C ALA A 7 21.17 -28.77 27.78
N ALA A 8 20.00 -29.15 27.26
CA ALA A 8 19.39 -28.45 26.15
C ALA A 8 19.33 -26.97 26.54
N SER A 9 20.11 -26.14 25.86
CA SER A 9 20.07 -24.70 26.03
C SER A 9 18.66 -24.24 25.69
N SER A 10 17.91 -23.86 26.72
CA SER A 10 16.59 -23.27 26.55
C SER A 10 16.70 -22.10 25.57
N PRO A 11 15.83 -21.99 24.54
CA PRO A 11 15.87 -20.94 23.51
C PRO A 11 15.56 -19.53 24.05
N SER A 12 15.64 -19.32 25.36
CA SER A 12 15.17 -18.16 26.11
C SER A 12 16.28 -17.47 26.92
N SER A 13 17.56 -17.73 26.65
CA SER A 13 18.64 -16.96 27.30
C SER A 13 18.67 -15.53 26.72
N PRO A 14 18.55 -14.48 27.55
CA PRO A 14 18.61 -13.10 27.08
C PRO A 14 19.92 -12.84 26.34
N GLY A 15 19.83 -12.54 25.05
CA GLY A 15 20.97 -12.20 24.19
C GLY A 15 21.52 -13.30 23.27
N LEU A 16 20.87 -14.47 23.20
CA LEU A 16 21.20 -15.48 22.20
C LEU A 16 20.93 -14.94 20.78
N GLY A 17 21.97 -14.88 19.93
CA GLY A 17 21.92 -14.32 18.57
C GLY A 17 22.42 -12.87 18.45
N ILE A 18 22.72 -12.19 19.55
CA ILE A 18 23.23 -10.80 19.53
C ILE A 18 24.70 -10.74 19.09
N THR A 19 25.57 -11.63 19.60
CA THR A 19 27.03 -11.57 19.40
C THR A 19 27.59 -12.53 18.36
N GLY A 20 26.75 -13.20 17.57
CA GLY A 20 27.22 -14.23 16.65
C GLY A 20 26.10 -14.83 15.80
N GLY A 21 26.42 -15.92 15.09
CA GLY A 21 25.45 -16.68 14.33
C GLY A 21 24.53 -17.53 15.20
N TYR A 22 23.60 -18.24 14.58
CA TYR A 22 22.76 -19.20 15.28
C TYR A 22 23.58 -20.46 15.62
N GLU A 23 23.86 -20.65 16.90
CA GLU A 23 24.66 -21.79 17.42
C GLU A 23 23.83 -23.04 17.73
N GLY A 24 22.50 -22.98 17.56
CA GLY A 24 21.63 -24.13 17.81
C GLY A 24 21.69 -25.16 16.68
N ASP A 25 21.51 -26.44 17.04
CA ASP A 25 21.56 -27.54 16.07
C ASP A 25 20.19 -27.87 15.44
N SER A 26 19.13 -27.15 15.85
CA SER A 26 17.80 -27.35 15.29
C SER A 26 17.72 -26.90 13.83
N LEU A 27 17.55 -27.87 12.93
CA LEU A 27 17.26 -27.64 11.52
C LEU A 27 15.99 -26.80 11.33
N ALA A 28 14.98 -27.01 12.17
CA ALA A 28 13.71 -26.29 12.08
C ALA A 28 13.92 -24.77 12.23
N VAL A 29 14.76 -24.34 13.19
CA VAL A 29 15.06 -22.91 13.40
C VAL A 29 15.84 -22.35 12.21
N LYS A 30 16.82 -23.07 11.66
CA LYS A 30 17.55 -22.65 10.46
C LYS A 30 16.62 -22.46 9.26
N VAL A 31 15.70 -23.40 9.05
CA VAL A 31 14.69 -23.31 7.98
C VAL A 31 13.76 -22.11 8.20
N ILE A 32 13.30 -21.87 9.43
CA ILE A 32 12.46 -20.71 9.78
C ILE A 32 13.17 -19.39 9.49
N ILE A 33 14.43 -19.26 9.92
CA ILE A 33 15.26 -18.06 9.67
C ILE A 33 15.39 -17.82 8.17
N ALA A 34 15.81 -18.83 7.40
CA ALA A 34 15.98 -18.71 5.95
C ALA A 34 14.66 -18.36 5.25
N PHE A 35 13.56 -19.01 5.66
CA PHE A 35 12.24 -18.79 5.09
C PHE A 35 11.77 -17.35 5.30
N PHE A 36 11.75 -16.84 6.53
CA PHE A 36 11.22 -15.49 6.79
C PHE A 36 12.08 -14.39 6.16
N LEU A 37 13.41 -14.50 6.20
CA LEU A 37 14.28 -13.52 5.57
C LEU A 37 14.13 -13.54 4.03
N SER A 38 14.03 -14.72 3.43
CA SER A 38 13.79 -14.85 1.98
C SER A 38 12.41 -14.35 1.58
N LEU A 39 11.38 -14.63 2.38
CA LEU A 39 10.02 -14.15 2.18
C LEU A 39 9.95 -12.63 2.23
N ALA A 40 10.64 -11.99 3.18
CA ALA A 40 10.70 -10.54 3.27
C ALA A 40 11.33 -9.92 2.01
N MET A 41 12.45 -10.48 1.54
CA MET A 41 13.10 -10.02 0.30
C MET A 41 12.19 -10.21 -0.91
N TYR A 42 11.54 -11.37 -1.04
CA TYR A 42 10.56 -11.63 -2.10
C TYR A 42 9.42 -10.59 -2.10
N ASN A 43 8.79 -10.39 -0.94
CA ASN A 43 7.68 -9.44 -0.80
C ASN A 43 8.07 -8.02 -1.21
N VAL A 44 9.29 -7.60 -0.87
CA VAL A 44 9.78 -6.28 -1.21
C VAL A 44 10.11 -6.17 -2.69
N ILE A 45 10.74 -7.17 -3.30
CA ILE A 45 11.00 -7.16 -4.75
C ILE A 45 9.68 -7.04 -5.51
N GLU A 46 8.69 -7.84 -5.15
CA GLU A 46 7.34 -7.76 -5.72
C GLU A 46 6.73 -6.36 -5.51
N LEU A 47 6.84 -5.81 -4.31
CA LEU A 47 6.37 -4.45 -4.00
C LEU A 47 7.06 -3.40 -4.87
N GLN A 48 8.39 -3.45 -5.03
CA GLN A 48 9.11 -2.50 -5.87
C GLN A 48 8.62 -2.57 -7.32
N ILE A 49 8.47 -3.78 -7.86
CA ILE A 49 7.93 -3.98 -9.22
C ILE A 49 6.54 -3.35 -9.35
N MET A 50 5.65 -3.59 -8.38
CA MET A 50 4.30 -2.99 -8.36
C MET A 50 4.33 -1.46 -8.27
N VAL A 51 5.22 -0.90 -7.44
CA VAL A 51 5.39 0.54 -7.26
C VAL A 51 5.87 1.19 -8.55
N PHE A 52 6.98 0.70 -9.14
CA PHE A 52 7.48 1.23 -10.41
C PHE A 52 6.51 1.03 -11.57
N GLY A 53 5.68 -0.03 -11.55
CA GLY A 53 4.64 -0.26 -12.56
C GLY A 53 3.44 0.70 -12.46
N THR A 54 3.17 1.24 -11.27
CA THR A 54 1.96 2.00 -10.96
C THR A 54 2.15 3.52 -11.01
N PHE A 55 3.32 4.01 -10.59
CA PHE A 55 3.62 5.44 -10.61
C PHE A 55 4.18 5.90 -11.96
N ASN A 56 3.67 7.01 -12.49
CA ASN A 56 4.19 7.63 -13.73
C ASN A 56 5.16 8.79 -13.44
N LYS A 57 5.08 9.44 -12.26
CA LYS A 57 5.98 10.53 -11.85
C LYS A 57 6.70 10.18 -10.54
N PHE A 58 8.01 9.96 -10.63
CA PHE A 58 8.89 9.56 -9.51
C PHE A 58 9.41 10.74 -8.68
N LYS A 59 8.55 11.70 -8.33
CA LYS A 59 8.97 12.96 -7.67
C LYS A 59 8.38 13.18 -6.27
N GLY A 60 7.36 12.43 -5.87
CA GLY A 60 6.69 12.60 -4.57
C GLY A 60 7.47 12.02 -3.40
N LEU A 61 7.39 12.66 -2.22
CA LEU A 61 7.97 12.14 -0.98
C LEU A 61 7.40 10.76 -0.62
N TYR A 62 6.11 10.54 -0.85
CA TYR A 62 5.48 9.23 -0.68
C TYR A 62 6.17 8.15 -1.52
N PHE A 63 6.41 8.43 -2.79
CA PHE A 63 7.07 7.48 -3.70
C PHE A 63 8.48 7.14 -3.20
N TRP A 64 9.29 8.16 -2.93
CA TRP A 64 10.67 7.95 -2.47
C TRP A 64 10.74 7.26 -1.11
N SER A 65 9.86 7.61 -0.17
CA SER A 65 9.83 6.95 1.14
C SER A 65 9.41 5.47 1.01
N LEU A 66 8.44 5.15 0.15
CA LEU A 66 8.01 3.77 -0.10
C LEU A 66 9.12 2.94 -0.76
N VAL A 67 9.79 3.49 -1.77
CA VAL A 67 10.91 2.84 -2.47
C VAL A 67 12.09 2.64 -1.52
N ILE A 68 12.55 3.70 -0.85
CA ILE A 68 13.72 3.66 0.03
C ILE A 68 13.47 2.73 1.23
N SER A 69 12.28 2.79 1.85
CA SER A 69 11.93 1.90 2.97
C SER A 69 11.92 0.44 2.54
N GLY A 70 11.32 0.13 1.38
CA GLY A 70 11.34 -1.21 0.83
C GLY A 70 12.77 -1.67 0.53
N LEU A 71 13.56 -0.87 -0.19
CA LEU A 71 14.95 -1.22 -0.52
C LEU A 71 15.82 -1.42 0.73
N GLY A 72 15.52 -0.78 1.86
CA GLY A 72 16.19 -1.00 3.15
C GLY A 72 16.02 -2.41 3.72
N ILE A 73 14.90 -3.07 3.44
CA ILE A 73 14.62 -4.43 3.93
C ILE A 73 15.58 -5.46 3.34
N ILE A 74 16.03 -5.27 2.09
CA ILE A 74 16.94 -6.21 1.41
C ILE A 74 18.30 -6.33 2.12
N PRO A 75 19.10 -5.25 2.29
CA PRO A 75 20.37 -5.33 3.01
C PRO A 75 20.17 -5.70 4.49
N TYR A 76 19.04 -5.31 5.11
CA TYR A 76 18.71 -5.75 6.46
C TYR A 76 18.58 -7.29 6.53
N ALA A 77 17.75 -7.88 5.68
CA ALA A 77 17.53 -9.32 5.64
C ALA A 77 18.81 -10.08 5.25
N LEU A 78 19.58 -9.55 4.30
CA LEU A 78 20.84 -10.16 3.87
C LEU A 78 21.92 -10.12 4.96
N GLY A 79 22.02 -9.01 5.70
CA GLY A 79 22.91 -8.88 6.85
C GLY A 79 22.61 -9.91 7.95
N PHE A 80 21.32 -10.11 8.27
CA PHE A 80 20.91 -11.15 9.22
C PHE A 80 21.11 -12.56 8.68
N LEU A 81 20.92 -12.79 7.37
CA LEU A 81 21.18 -14.09 6.76
C LEU A 81 22.67 -14.47 6.88
N PHE A 82 23.57 -13.53 6.53
CA PHE A 82 25.02 -13.76 6.66
C PHE A 82 25.44 -13.95 8.11
N LYS A 83 24.85 -13.19 9.04
CA LYS A 83 25.10 -13.30 10.47
C LYS A 83 24.65 -14.66 11.00
N TYR A 84 23.38 -15.03 10.84
CA TYR A 84 22.84 -16.25 11.45
C TYR A 84 23.44 -17.54 10.89
N PHE A 85 23.74 -17.59 9.59
CA PHE A 85 24.38 -18.76 8.97
C PHE A 85 25.90 -18.74 9.08
N SER A 86 26.50 -17.74 9.74
CA SER A 86 27.96 -17.59 9.87
C SER A 86 28.70 -17.71 8.52
N ILE A 87 28.09 -17.18 7.45
CA ILE A 87 28.60 -17.29 6.08
C ILE A 87 29.91 -16.51 5.95
N LEU A 88 29.99 -15.36 6.61
CA LEU A 88 31.15 -14.47 6.58
C LEU A 88 31.88 -14.52 7.93
N LYS A 89 32.96 -15.32 8.00
CA LYS A 89 33.80 -15.47 9.20
C LYS A 89 34.97 -14.47 9.20
N GLY A 90 35.57 -14.23 10.37
CA GLY A 90 36.70 -13.31 10.52
C GLY A 90 36.30 -11.86 10.22
N GLY A 91 37.11 -11.13 9.45
CA GLY A 91 36.82 -9.74 9.07
C GLY A 91 35.50 -9.54 8.32
N GLY A 92 34.98 -10.59 7.66
CA GLY A 92 33.69 -10.56 6.98
C GLY A 92 32.48 -10.38 7.91
N LYS A 93 32.61 -10.62 9.23
CA LYS A 93 31.54 -10.37 10.20
C LYS A 93 31.06 -8.92 10.16
N TRP A 94 31.99 -7.99 9.97
CA TRP A 94 31.71 -6.55 9.91
C TRP A 94 30.90 -6.15 8.69
N PHE A 95 31.03 -6.89 7.58
CA PHE A 95 30.19 -6.68 6.40
C PHE A 95 28.73 -7.01 6.69
N SER A 96 28.47 -8.08 7.45
CA SER A 96 27.11 -8.45 7.89
C SER A 96 26.50 -7.38 8.80
N VAL A 97 27.29 -6.88 9.76
CA VAL A 97 26.90 -5.79 10.68
C VAL A 97 26.70 -4.46 9.96
N PHE A 98 27.49 -4.19 8.92
CA PHE A 98 27.31 -3.03 8.08
C PHE A 98 26.00 -3.11 7.28
N LEU A 99 25.75 -4.24 6.61
CA LEU A 99 24.53 -4.46 5.83
C LEU A 99 23.25 -4.36 6.67
N LEU A 100 23.24 -4.96 7.87
CA LEU A 100 22.08 -4.86 8.74
C LEU A 100 21.84 -3.42 9.19
N SER A 101 22.91 -2.66 9.50
CA SER A 101 22.80 -1.28 9.97
C SER A 101 22.31 -0.34 8.87
N ILE A 102 22.88 -0.44 7.67
CA ILE A 102 22.50 0.43 6.54
C ILE A 102 21.09 0.14 6.03
N GLY A 103 20.61 -1.11 6.14
CA GLY A 103 19.25 -1.48 5.79
C GLY A 103 18.21 -1.07 6.84
N TRP A 104 18.59 -1.16 8.12
CA TRP A 104 17.69 -0.88 9.23
C TRP A 104 17.17 0.56 9.26
N TYR A 105 18.06 1.55 9.03
CA TYR A 105 17.67 2.96 9.05
C TYR A 105 16.57 3.34 8.05
N PRO A 106 16.74 3.10 6.72
CA PRO A 106 15.70 3.39 5.76
C PRO A 106 14.46 2.51 5.96
N MET A 107 14.61 1.26 6.41
CA MET A 107 13.46 0.39 6.69
C MET A 107 12.53 1.01 7.74
N VAL A 108 13.06 1.30 8.94
CA VAL A 108 12.25 1.78 10.07
C VAL A 108 11.83 3.24 9.89
N THR A 109 12.79 4.15 9.64
CA THR A 109 12.47 5.58 9.50
C THR A 109 11.67 5.84 8.23
N GLY A 110 11.99 5.13 7.14
CA GLY A 110 11.26 5.27 5.88
C GLY A 110 9.80 4.86 6.02
N GLN A 111 9.48 3.82 6.80
CA GLN A 111 8.10 3.44 7.07
C GLN A 111 7.34 4.55 7.82
N ALA A 112 7.96 5.18 8.81
CA ALA A 112 7.35 6.30 9.51
C ALA A 112 7.10 7.50 8.58
N ILE A 113 8.00 7.75 7.63
CA ILE A 113 7.83 8.78 6.60
C ILE A 113 6.72 8.41 5.62
N VAL A 114 6.54 7.12 5.26
CA VAL A 114 5.40 6.67 4.43
C VAL A 114 4.09 6.99 5.15
N LEU A 115 3.96 6.64 6.43
CA LEU A 115 2.79 6.96 7.25
C LEU A 115 2.55 8.47 7.34
N TRP A 116 3.60 9.25 7.58
CA TRP A 116 3.54 10.71 7.63
C TRP A 116 3.13 11.33 6.30
N SER A 117 3.68 10.83 5.19
CA SER A 117 3.35 11.30 3.85
C SER A 117 1.90 10.97 3.49
N ARG A 118 1.34 9.87 3.99
CA ARG A 118 -0.08 9.56 3.86
C ARG A 118 -0.94 10.48 4.72
N LEU A 119 -0.53 10.73 5.96
CA LEU A 119 -1.22 11.66 6.85
C LEU A 119 -1.29 13.08 6.24
N HIS A 120 -0.24 13.51 5.54
CA HIS A 120 -0.21 14.79 4.84
C HIS A 120 -1.32 14.93 3.78
N LEU A 121 -1.72 13.82 3.14
CA LEU A 121 -2.77 13.83 2.11
C LEU A 121 -4.19 13.89 2.69
N ILE A 122 -4.38 13.47 3.95
CA ILE A 122 -5.72 13.41 4.57
C ILE A 122 -6.02 14.59 5.48
N VAL A 123 -4.97 15.19 6.05
CA VAL A 123 -5.09 16.28 7.02
C VAL A 123 -4.94 17.62 6.31
N THR A 124 -5.99 18.45 6.32
CA THR A 124 -6.02 19.76 5.65
C THR A 124 -6.30 20.90 6.64
N GLY A 125 -5.70 22.07 6.40
CA GLY A 125 -5.95 23.32 7.15
C GLY A 125 -4.96 23.59 8.29
N GLU A 126 -5.11 24.74 8.96
CA GLU A 126 -4.11 25.27 9.92
C GLU A 126 -3.82 24.32 11.10
N LYS A 127 -4.85 23.67 11.64
CA LYS A 127 -4.70 22.67 12.71
C LYS A 127 -3.94 21.46 12.22
N GLY A 128 -4.21 21.06 10.98
CA GLY A 128 -3.58 19.95 10.31
C GLY A 128 -2.10 20.15 10.06
N ASP A 129 -1.73 21.32 9.53
CA ASP A 129 -0.33 21.70 9.31
C ASP A 129 0.47 21.69 10.61
N LYS A 130 -0.16 22.11 11.72
CA LYS A 130 0.47 22.05 13.05
C LYS A 130 0.76 20.59 13.43
N ILE A 131 -0.23 19.69 13.33
CA ILE A 131 -0.07 18.26 13.62
C ILE A 131 1.02 17.64 12.75
N LEU A 132 1.04 17.96 11.45
CA LEU A 132 2.01 17.43 10.51
C LEU A 132 3.45 17.89 10.84
N ARG A 133 3.62 19.15 11.26
CA ARG A 133 4.92 19.66 11.74
C ARG A 133 5.38 18.95 13.01
N TRP A 134 4.51 18.78 14.00
CA TRP A 134 4.85 18.08 15.25
C TRP A 134 5.21 16.62 15.02
N THR A 135 4.43 15.90 14.21
CA THR A 135 4.71 14.49 13.89
C THR A 135 6.00 14.35 13.08
N LYS A 136 6.32 15.29 12.19
CA LYS A 136 7.62 15.32 11.50
C LYS A 136 8.79 15.46 12.48
N TRP A 137 8.69 16.41 13.41
CA TRP A 137 9.73 16.60 14.44
C TRP A 137 9.86 15.39 15.36
N MET A 138 8.75 14.76 15.75
CA MET A 138 8.75 13.50 16.49
C MET A 138 9.56 12.41 15.76
N ILE A 139 9.30 12.21 14.45
CA ILE A 139 10.04 11.22 13.64
C ILE A 139 11.54 11.52 13.63
N ILE A 140 11.94 12.78 13.43
CA ILE A 140 13.35 13.19 13.37
C ILE A 140 14.04 12.96 14.72
N ILE A 141 13.41 13.39 15.82
CA ILE A 141 13.97 13.26 17.17
C ILE A 141 14.11 11.79 17.54
N ASN A 142 13.07 10.98 17.33
CA ASN A 142 13.12 9.55 17.58
C ASN A 142 14.17 8.85 16.73
N ALA A 143 14.27 9.19 15.44
CA ALA A 143 15.30 8.65 14.58
C ALA A 143 16.70 8.91 15.16
N ILE A 144 17.00 10.13 15.59
CA ILE A 144 18.33 10.46 16.17
C ILE A 144 18.53 9.74 17.52
N CYS A 145 17.57 9.86 18.43
CA CYS A 145 17.68 9.35 19.80
C CYS A 145 17.69 7.81 19.87
N LEU A 146 17.03 7.12 18.94
CA LEU A 146 16.91 5.66 18.96
C LEU A 146 17.92 4.98 18.02
N HIS A 147 18.21 5.55 16.84
CA HIS A 147 19.16 4.93 15.91
C HIS A 147 20.60 5.02 16.40
N ILE A 148 21.04 6.20 16.85
CA ILE A 148 22.46 6.43 17.17
C ILE A 148 22.94 5.51 18.31
N PRO A 149 22.27 5.44 19.48
CA PRO A 149 22.78 4.62 20.58
C PRO A 149 22.65 3.12 20.27
N THR A 150 21.59 2.71 19.57
CA THR A 150 21.42 1.32 19.13
C THR A 150 22.57 0.90 18.22
N THR A 151 22.97 1.73 17.26
CA THR A 151 24.10 1.44 16.38
C THR A 151 25.40 1.34 17.15
N VAL A 152 25.69 2.29 18.05
CA VAL A 152 26.89 2.22 18.89
C VAL A 152 26.94 0.91 19.69
N LEU A 153 25.81 0.52 20.29
CA LEU A 153 25.70 -0.74 21.04
C LEU A 153 25.76 -1.98 20.15
N THR A 154 25.30 -1.89 18.90
CA THR A 154 25.35 -2.99 17.91
C THR A 154 26.80 -3.26 17.50
N PHE A 155 27.54 -2.22 17.15
CA PHE A 155 28.96 -2.35 16.79
C PHE A 155 29.79 -2.79 18.00
N GLY A 156 29.54 -2.22 19.18
CA GLY A 156 30.21 -2.62 20.42
C GLY A 156 29.95 -4.06 20.83
N SER A 157 28.71 -4.55 20.69
CA SER A 157 28.35 -5.94 21.03
C SER A 157 28.89 -6.98 20.04
N ASN A 158 29.33 -6.57 18.84
CA ASN A 158 29.97 -7.45 17.85
C ASN A 158 31.51 -7.28 17.81
N SER A 159 32.06 -6.43 18.69
CA SER A 159 33.50 -6.22 18.89
C SER A 159 34.09 -7.25 19.85
N ASP A 160 35.43 -7.36 19.85
CA ASP A 160 36.20 -8.32 20.65
C ASP A 160 36.61 -7.76 22.03
N THR A 161 36.27 -6.49 22.32
CA THR A 161 36.57 -5.79 23.59
C THR A 161 35.28 -5.45 24.35
N ASP A 162 35.23 -5.75 25.65
CA ASP A 162 34.12 -5.42 26.57
C ASP A 162 32.71 -5.84 26.09
N THR A 163 32.64 -6.90 25.30
CA THR A 163 31.43 -7.39 24.62
C THR A 163 30.24 -7.56 25.57
N GLN A 164 30.47 -8.06 26.79
CA GLN A 164 29.39 -8.32 27.77
C GLN A 164 28.65 -7.05 28.23
N THR A 165 29.38 -5.94 28.42
CA THR A 165 28.78 -4.66 28.82
C THR A 165 27.93 -4.10 27.69
N PHE A 166 28.44 -4.15 26.45
CA PHE A 166 27.71 -3.71 25.26
C PHE A 166 26.48 -4.58 24.97
N VAL A 167 26.55 -5.89 25.18
CA VAL A 167 25.40 -6.79 25.01
C VAL A 167 24.29 -6.49 26.02
N ARG A 168 24.66 -6.25 27.29
CA ARG A 168 23.68 -5.85 28.31
C ARG A 168 23.05 -4.51 27.97
N GLY A 169 23.84 -3.54 27.53
CA GLY A 169 23.35 -2.25 27.05
C GLY A 169 22.41 -2.39 25.85
N TYR A 170 22.79 -3.22 24.87
CA TYR A 170 21.98 -3.49 23.68
C TYR A 170 20.64 -4.12 24.04
N ASN A 171 20.60 -5.12 24.92
CA ASN A 171 19.34 -5.75 25.38
C ASN A 171 18.35 -4.76 26.02
N VAL A 172 18.83 -3.71 26.67
CA VAL A 172 17.98 -2.66 27.25
C VAL A 172 17.59 -1.65 26.18
N MET A 173 18.55 -1.19 25.39
CA MET A 173 18.32 -0.23 24.32
C MET A 173 17.36 -0.78 23.27
N GLU A 174 17.44 -2.08 22.96
CA GLU A 174 16.56 -2.77 22.03
C GLU A 174 15.09 -2.67 22.45
N LYS A 175 14.79 -2.95 23.73
CA LYS A 175 13.44 -2.74 24.29
C LYS A 175 13.01 -1.29 24.21
N VAL A 176 13.91 -0.36 24.53
CA VAL A 176 13.62 1.09 24.49
C VAL A 176 13.31 1.55 23.07
N GLN A 177 14.11 1.17 22.08
CA GLN A 177 13.86 1.54 20.69
C GLN A 177 12.57 0.92 20.15
N MET A 178 12.27 -0.34 20.51
CA MET A 178 11.08 -1.03 20.04
C MET A 178 9.84 -0.35 20.59
N CYS A 179 9.82 -0.01 21.88
CA CYS A 179 8.78 0.81 22.49
C CYS A 179 8.67 2.20 21.85
N GLY A 180 9.81 2.85 21.57
CA GLY A 180 9.84 4.20 21.01
C GLY A 180 9.29 4.27 19.58
N PHE A 181 9.74 3.37 18.70
CA PHE A 181 9.21 3.27 17.34
C PHE A 181 7.75 2.78 17.33
N PHE A 182 7.38 1.84 18.20
CA PHE A 182 5.99 1.43 18.38
C PHE A 182 5.09 2.61 18.74
N LEU A 183 5.47 3.40 19.74
CA LEU A 183 4.70 4.57 20.18
C LEU A 183 4.56 5.60 19.05
N GLN A 184 5.63 5.82 18.28
CA GLN A 184 5.60 6.68 17.10
C GLN A 184 4.59 6.20 16.05
N GLU A 185 4.63 4.92 15.69
CA GLU A 185 3.72 4.33 14.71
C GLU A 185 2.27 4.39 15.21
N VAL A 186 2.01 4.10 16.49
CA VAL A 186 0.69 4.22 17.10
C VAL A 186 0.16 5.66 17.08
N ILE A 187 1.01 6.65 17.39
CA ILE A 187 0.61 8.07 17.34
C ILE A 187 0.21 8.46 15.91
N LEU A 188 1.05 8.15 14.91
CA LEU A 188 0.76 8.45 13.49
C LEU A 188 -0.54 7.76 13.03
N SER A 189 -0.69 6.49 13.37
CA SER A 189 -1.84 5.67 13.04
C SER A 189 -3.13 6.15 13.70
N THR A 190 -3.07 6.53 14.97
CA THR A 190 -4.23 7.05 15.73
C THR A 190 -4.73 8.37 15.17
N ILE A 191 -3.82 9.32 14.89
CA ILE A 191 -4.18 10.61 14.29
C ILE A 191 -4.87 10.38 12.94
N TYR A 192 -4.32 9.49 12.12
CA TYR A 192 -4.92 9.13 10.84
C TYR A 192 -6.34 8.57 10.99
N ILE A 193 -6.54 7.64 11.94
CA ILE A 193 -7.87 7.05 12.19
C ILE A 193 -8.87 8.12 12.63
N ILE A 194 -8.48 9.01 13.55
CA ILE A 194 -9.36 10.09 14.03
C ILE A 194 -9.80 10.99 12.88
N GLU A 195 -8.87 11.42 12.02
CA GLU A 195 -9.20 12.29 10.89
C GLU A 195 -10.06 11.55 9.85
N THR A 196 -9.77 10.27 9.61
CA THR A 196 -10.57 9.41 8.72
C THR A 196 -12.01 9.28 9.22
N VAL A 197 -12.20 9.02 10.52
CA VAL A 197 -13.53 8.91 11.15
C VAL A 197 -14.28 10.24 11.07
N ARG A 198 -13.59 11.37 11.25
CA ARG A 198 -14.19 12.69 11.11
C ARG A 198 -14.72 12.94 9.68
N ILE A 199 -13.91 12.62 8.66
CA ILE A 199 -14.32 12.72 7.25
C ILE A 199 -15.50 11.79 6.99
N LEU A 200 -15.47 10.57 7.53
CA LEU A 200 -16.51 9.56 7.39
C LEU A 200 -17.85 10.01 7.96
N GLN A 201 -17.85 10.65 9.14
CA GLN A 201 -19.06 11.19 9.78
C GLN A 201 -19.71 12.30 8.95
N THR A 202 -18.92 13.09 8.22
CA THR A 202 -19.41 14.14 7.33
C THR A 202 -19.78 13.65 5.93
N SER A 203 -19.46 12.40 5.57
CA SER A 203 -19.66 11.87 4.22
C SER A 203 -21.03 11.23 4.06
N VAL A 204 -21.81 11.73 3.09
CA VAL A 204 -23.16 11.23 2.77
C VAL A 204 -23.12 10.05 1.77
N GLN A 205 -21.98 9.82 1.10
CA GLN A 205 -21.87 8.81 0.04
C GLN A 205 -21.46 7.43 0.59
N GLU A 206 -22.33 6.43 0.42
CA GLU A 206 -22.09 5.05 0.86
C GLU A 206 -20.80 4.42 0.30
N ASN A 207 -20.46 4.72 -0.96
CA ASN A 207 -19.22 4.21 -1.57
C ASN A 207 -17.96 4.78 -0.87
N THR A 208 -18.00 6.07 -0.51
CA THR A 208 -16.94 6.72 0.28
C THR A 208 -16.83 6.10 1.66
N ARG A 209 -17.97 5.81 2.30
CA ARG A 209 -18.00 5.16 3.62
C ARG A 209 -17.34 3.79 3.56
N ARG A 210 -17.70 2.95 2.58
CA ARG A 210 -17.13 1.60 2.42
C ARG A 210 -15.61 1.64 2.17
N LEU A 211 -15.14 2.58 1.36
CA LEU A 211 -13.70 2.78 1.13
C LEU A 211 -13.01 3.19 2.43
N MET A 212 -13.51 4.20 3.14
CA MET A 212 -12.93 4.66 4.40
C MET A 212 -12.88 3.55 5.47
N TYR A 213 -13.90 2.68 5.54
CA TYR A 213 -13.85 1.48 6.40
C TYR A 213 -12.71 0.52 6.03
N GLN A 214 -12.45 0.31 4.73
CA GLN A 214 -11.32 -0.50 4.28
C GLN A 214 -9.98 0.15 4.66
N LEU A 215 -9.84 1.48 4.48
CA LEU A 215 -8.62 2.20 4.87
C LEU A 215 -8.38 2.12 6.39
N MET A 216 -9.45 2.23 7.19
CA MET A 216 -9.37 2.08 8.65
C MET A 216 -8.97 0.66 9.06
N ALA A 217 -9.55 -0.37 8.43
CA ALA A 217 -9.21 -1.77 8.72
C ALA A 217 -7.73 -2.08 8.46
N ILE A 218 -7.16 -1.53 7.37
CA ILE A 218 -5.74 -1.71 7.06
C ILE A 218 -4.86 -1.03 8.12
N ASN A 219 -5.23 0.16 8.59
CA ASN A 219 -4.47 0.85 9.63
C ASN A 219 -4.51 0.08 10.97
N VAL A 220 -5.67 -0.48 11.34
CA VAL A 220 -5.78 -1.37 12.51
C VAL A 220 -4.87 -2.60 12.37
N LEU A 221 -4.78 -3.18 11.17
CA LEU A 221 -3.89 -4.31 10.91
C LEU A 221 -2.40 -3.95 11.10
N ILE A 222 -1.99 -2.73 10.73
CA ILE A 222 -0.63 -2.22 10.97
C ILE A 222 -0.34 -2.18 12.48
N ILE A 223 -1.26 -1.61 13.28
CA ILE A 223 -1.13 -1.56 14.74
C ILE A 223 -1.02 -2.96 15.34
N ILE A 224 -1.81 -3.93 14.86
CA ILE A 224 -1.73 -5.33 15.32
C ILE A 224 -0.34 -5.92 15.04
N MET A 225 0.23 -5.67 13.86
CA MET A 225 1.59 -6.12 13.53
C MET A 225 2.64 -5.47 14.46
N ASP A 226 2.46 -4.20 14.82
CA ASP A 226 3.33 -3.48 15.75
C ASP A 226 3.31 -4.08 17.15
N VAL A 227 2.11 -4.37 17.66
CA VAL A 227 1.93 -5.07 18.94
C VAL A 227 2.57 -6.44 18.89
N GLY A 228 2.47 -7.16 17.76
CA GLY A 228 3.12 -8.45 17.57
C GLY A 228 4.65 -8.38 17.69
N LEU A 229 5.29 -7.40 17.04
CA LEU A 229 6.75 -7.20 17.16
C LEU A 229 7.15 -6.79 18.58
N LEU A 230 6.39 -5.90 19.21
CA LEU A 230 6.63 -5.51 20.59
C LEU A 230 6.50 -6.71 21.54
N GLY A 231 5.51 -7.57 21.31
CA GLY A 231 5.31 -8.80 22.10
C GLY A 231 6.47 -9.79 21.97
N LEU A 232 7.01 -9.98 20.76
CA LEU A 232 8.21 -10.80 20.55
C LEU A 232 9.43 -10.25 21.30
N GLU A 233 9.60 -8.94 21.30
CA GLU A 233 10.66 -8.26 22.05
C GLU A 233 10.46 -8.38 23.57
N CYS A 234 9.25 -8.21 24.06
CA CYS A 234 8.93 -8.41 25.49
C CYS A 234 9.17 -9.86 25.92
N ALA A 235 8.96 -10.83 25.04
CA ALA A 235 9.29 -12.23 25.26
C ALA A 235 10.81 -12.53 25.16
N SER A 236 11.64 -11.53 24.84
CA SER A 236 13.10 -11.65 24.63
C SER A 236 13.48 -12.68 23.56
N LEU A 237 12.63 -12.85 22.53
CA LEU A 237 12.82 -13.79 21.42
C LEU A 237 13.56 -13.13 20.25
N TYR A 238 14.79 -12.68 20.48
CA TYR A 238 15.58 -11.88 19.54
C TYR A 238 15.69 -12.47 18.12
N ILE A 239 15.97 -13.78 18.00
CA ILE A 239 16.09 -14.44 16.68
C ILE A 239 14.77 -14.38 15.91
N LEU A 240 13.66 -14.63 16.59
CA LEU A 240 12.34 -14.62 15.97
C LEU A 240 11.90 -13.19 15.62
N GLU A 241 12.17 -12.26 16.53
CA GLU A 241 11.87 -10.84 16.38
C GLU A 241 12.60 -10.23 15.18
N THR A 242 13.92 -10.41 15.08
CA THR A 242 14.73 -9.93 13.94
C THR A 242 14.42 -10.61 12.60
N THR A 243 13.90 -11.85 12.59
CA THR A 243 13.51 -12.54 11.34
C THR A 243 12.10 -12.21 10.89
N ILE A 244 11.16 -12.01 11.82
CA ILE A 244 9.77 -11.63 11.53
C ILE A 244 9.66 -10.13 11.20
N LYS A 245 10.46 -9.27 11.85
CA LYS A 245 10.49 -7.81 11.62
C LYS A 245 10.50 -7.43 10.14
N PRO A 246 11.44 -7.87 9.28
CA PRO A 246 11.46 -7.48 7.87
C PRO A 246 10.25 -7.96 7.08
N VAL A 247 9.66 -9.11 7.47
CA VAL A 247 8.40 -9.60 6.88
C VAL A 247 7.26 -8.65 7.21
N PHE A 248 7.11 -8.26 8.47
CA PHE A 248 6.05 -7.33 8.89
C PHE A 248 6.23 -5.96 8.24
N TYR A 249 7.46 -5.43 8.19
CA TYR A 249 7.73 -4.19 7.46
C TYR A 249 7.40 -4.31 5.96
N SER A 250 7.70 -5.44 5.30
CA SER A 250 7.32 -5.65 3.89
C SER A 250 5.80 -5.67 3.68
N ILE A 251 5.05 -6.28 4.62
CA ILE A 251 3.59 -6.35 4.56
C ILE A 251 3.00 -4.96 4.83
N LYS A 252 3.49 -4.24 5.84
CA LYS A 252 3.09 -2.84 6.11
C LYS A 252 3.22 -1.99 4.85
N LEU A 253 4.37 -2.03 4.17
CA LEU A 253 4.56 -1.25 2.94
C LEU A 253 3.62 -1.68 1.80
N LYS A 254 3.33 -2.98 1.66
CA LYS A 254 2.31 -3.47 0.70
C LYS A 254 0.91 -2.94 1.03
N LEU A 255 0.56 -2.91 2.31
CA LEU A 255 -0.71 -2.37 2.80
C LEU A 255 -0.82 -0.86 2.54
N GLU A 256 0.26 -0.11 2.78
CA GLU A 256 0.36 1.31 2.44
C GLU A 256 0.14 1.55 0.94
N PHE A 257 0.84 0.78 0.10
CA PHE A 257 0.68 0.86 -1.34
C PHE A 257 -0.75 0.53 -1.80
N ALA A 258 -1.38 -0.48 -1.19
CA ALA A 258 -2.78 -0.83 -1.48
C ALA A 258 -3.76 0.29 -1.11
N ILE A 259 -3.51 1.01 -0.01
CA ILE A 259 -4.30 2.17 0.38
C ILE A 259 -4.23 3.27 -0.68
N LEU A 260 -3.04 3.59 -1.18
CA LEU A 260 -2.90 4.61 -2.23
C LEU A 260 -3.68 4.23 -3.49
N GLY A 261 -3.59 2.97 -3.93
CA GLY A 261 -4.34 2.49 -5.09
C GLY A 261 -5.86 2.65 -4.95
N ARG A 262 -6.39 2.66 -3.72
CA ARG A 262 -7.81 2.90 -3.42
C ARG A 262 -8.14 4.39 -3.37
N LEU A 263 -7.26 5.21 -2.80
CA LEU A 263 -7.43 6.67 -2.70
C LEU A 263 -7.44 7.34 -4.09
N VAL A 264 -6.60 6.86 -5.01
CA VAL A 264 -6.55 7.39 -6.39
C VAL A 264 -7.84 7.07 -7.15
N LYS A 265 -8.39 5.85 -7.00
CA LYS A 265 -9.69 5.49 -7.62
C LYS A 265 -10.85 6.35 -7.11
N PHE A 266 -10.74 6.87 -5.89
CA PHE A 266 -11.75 7.73 -5.28
C PHE A 266 -11.75 9.14 -5.90
N VAL A 267 -10.57 9.74 -6.10
CA VAL A 267 -10.44 11.08 -6.71
C VAL A 267 -10.59 11.04 -8.24
N GLY A 268 -10.25 9.92 -8.89
CA GLY A 268 -10.39 9.73 -10.34
C GLY A 268 -11.70 9.09 -10.82
N GLY A 269 -12.66 8.88 -9.93
CA GLY A 269 -13.99 8.39 -10.31
C GLY A 269 -14.69 9.43 -11.18
N PRO A 270 -15.23 9.08 -12.37
CA PRO A 270 -15.97 10.05 -13.16
C PRO A 270 -17.12 10.57 -12.31
N ARG A 271 -17.12 11.88 -12.01
CA ARG A 271 -18.33 12.61 -11.64
C ARG A 271 -19.39 12.23 -12.66
N GLN A 272 -20.28 11.33 -12.27
CA GLN A 272 -21.39 10.88 -13.09
C GLN A 272 -22.12 12.15 -13.49
N GLY A 273 -22.11 12.42 -14.80
CA GLY A 273 -22.52 13.70 -15.36
C GLY A 273 -23.88 14.11 -14.82
N SER A 274 -23.96 15.32 -14.29
CA SER A 274 -25.25 15.97 -14.10
C SER A 274 -25.97 15.89 -15.43
N ASN A 275 -27.16 15.28 -15.44
CA ASN A 275 -28.10 15.29 -16.55
C ASN A 275 -28.09 16.65 -17.27
N ARG A 276 -27.34 16.77 -18.37
CA ARG A 276 -27.57 17.83 -19.34
C ARG A 276 -28.87 17.45 -20.05
N ARG A 277 -29.99 17.92 -19.49
CA ARG A 277 -31.23 18.06 -20.28
C ARG A 277 -30.89 18.92 -21.50
N PRO A 278 -31.34 18.57 -22.72
CA PRO A 278 -31.15 19.43 -23.86
C PRO A 278 -32.04 20.67 -23.67
N SER A 279 -31.43 21.80 -23.29
CA SER A 279 -32.08 23.10 -23.41
C SER A 279 -32.07 23.50 -24.87
N ILE A 280 -33.26 23.65 -25.45
CA ILE A 280 -33.49 24.22 -26.77
C ILE A 280 -32.85 25.61 -26.82
N THR A 281 -31.87 25.80 -27.70
CA THR A 281 -31.20 27.09 -27.94
C THR A 281 -32.07 27.94 -28.86
N ILE A 282 -32.60 29.05 -28.34
CA ILE A 282 -33.08 30.18 -29.15
C ILE A 282 -31.88 31.14 -29.31
N PRO A 283 -31.52 31.57 -30.54
CA PRO A 283 -30.37 32.43 -30.74
C PRO A 283 -30.73 33.90 -30.47
N GLY A 284 -30.13 34.49 -29.45
CA GLY A 284 -30.22 35.93 -29.21
C GLY A 284 -29.58 36.38 -27.90
N SER A 285 -28.77 37.42 -28.00
CA SER A 285 -28.09 38.17 -26.93
C SER A 285 -26.77 37.60 -26.39
N ALA A 286 -25.72 38.38 -26.64
CA ALA A 286 -24.40 38.24 -26.05
C ALA A 286 -24.43 38.77 -24.61
N GLU A 287 -23.99 37.97 -23.65
CA GLU A 287 -23.57 38.52 -22.36
C GLU A 287 -22.38 37.72 -21.79
N LYS A 288 -21.26 38.42 -21.66
CA LYS A 288 -20.04 37.99 -20.98
C LYS A 288 -20.35 37.80 -19.49
N ARG A 289 -20.21 36.59 -18.96
CA ARG A 289 -19.97 36.40 -17.51
C ARG A 289 -18.87 35.37 -17.26
N ASN A 290 -17.71 35.92 -16.90
CA ASN A 290 -16.59 35.20 -16.32
C ASN A 290 -17.01 34.59 -14.97
N SER A 291 -17.04 33.27 -14.87
CA SER A 291 -17.09 32.57 -13.58
C SER A 291 -16.01 31.49 -13.58
N SER A 292 -14.80 31.89 -13.14
CA SER A 292 -13.67 30.99 -12.94
C SER A 292 -12.99 31.34 -11.63
N ALA A 293 -13.58 30.97 -10.48
CA ALA A 293 -12.90 31.17 -9.19
C ALA A 293 -13.48 30.37 -8.01
N LEU A 294 -13.95 29.12 -8.14
CA LEU A 294 -14.14 28.27 -6.94
C LEU A 294 -14.30 26.77 -7.20
N SER A 295 -13.46 26.13 -8.01
CA SER A 295 -13.49 24.64 -8.14
C SER A 295 -12.17 23.99 -8.60
N ARG A 296 -11.02 24.63 -8.42
CA ARG A 296 -9.73 24.17 -8.97
C ARG A 296 -8.74 23.60 -7.95
N VAL A 297 -9.18 23.31 -6.73
CA VAL A 297 -8.35 22.60 -5.74
C VAL A 297 -8.86 21.16 -5.66
N ASP A 298 -7.93 20.20 -5.81
CA ASP A 298 -8.03 18.75 -5.51
C ASP A 298 -8.46 17.70 -6.54
N GLU A 299 -8.54 17.97 -7.85
CA GLU A 299 -8.58 16.87 -8.86
C GLU A 299 -7.23 16.64 -9.55
N ASN A 300 -6.35 17.64 -9.62
CA ASN A 300 -5.07 17.53 -10.33
C ASN A 300 -3.92 16.93 -9.50
N ASP A 301 -4.02 16.84 -8.17
CA ASP A 301 -2.88 16.45 -7.33
C ASP A 301 -2.75 14.94 -7.12
N ILE A 302 -3.67 14.12 -7.63
CA ILE A 302 -3.64 12.66 -7.47
C ILE A 302 -3.57 11.95 -8.81
N SER A 303 -4.31 12.45 -9.82
CA SER A 303 -4.22 11.96 -11.21
C SER A 303 -2.88 12.25 -11.88
N ASP A 304 -2.12 13.22 -11.37
CA ASP A 304 -0.78 13.54 -11.87
C ASP A 304 0.30 12.56 -11.44
N PHE A 305 0.06 11.76 -10.39
CA PHE A 305 1.09 10.87 -9.82
C PHE A 305 0.81 9.38 -10.07
N VAL A 306 -0.45 8.98 -10.20
CA VAL A 306 -0.86 7.58 -10.36
C VAL A 306 -1.71 7.39 -11.61
N ASP A 307 -1.36 6.38 -12.43
CA ASP A 307 -2.05 6.10 -13.69
C ASP A 307 -3.41 5.41 -13.48
N LEU A 308 -4.47 6.20 -13.54
CA LEU A 308 -5.85 5.73 -13.45
C LEU A 308 -6.29 4.84 -14.63
N THR A 309 -5.58 4.87 -15.76
CA THR A 309 -5.96 4.11 -16.97
C THR A 309 -5.55 2.64 -16.87
N LYS A 310 -4.39 2.36 -16.24
CA LYS A 310 -3.91 0.99 -15.98
C LYS A 310 -4.72 0.25 -14.92
N ILE A 311 -5.43 0.98 -14.06
CA ILE A 311 -6.28 0.43 -13.00
C ILE A 311 -7.70 0.09 -13.50
N LYS A 312 -8.14 0.71 -14.60
CA LYS A 312 -9.47 0.52 -15.21
C LYS A 312 -9.51 -0.57 -16.27
N THR A 313 -8.39 -1.17 -16.64
CA THR A 313 -8.39 -2.37 -17.47
C THR A 313 -8.86 -3.55 -16.62
N ASP A 314 -10.19 -3.65 -16.56
CA ASP A 314 -10.93 -4.85 -16.20
C ASP A 314 -10.35 -6.04 -16.98
N VAL A 315 -9.60 -6.91 -16.28
CA VAL A 315 -8.93 -8.09 -16.87
C VAL A 315 -9.96 -9.17 -17.25
N THR A 316 -11.26 -8.91 -17.07
CA THR A 316 -12.35 -9.85 -17.32
C THR A 316 -13.16 -9.56 -18.57
N ARG A 317 -12.78 -8.60 -19.42
CA ARG A 317 -13.51 -8.32 -20.66
C ARG A 317 -12.63 -8.52 -21.90
N ALA A 318 -12.90 -9.61 -22.63
CA ALA A 318 -12.32 -9.85 -23.94
C ALA A 318 -12.53 -8.63 -24.85
N SER A 319 -11.43 -8.13 -25.42
CA SER A 319 -11.41 -7.01 -26.35
C SER A 319 -12.18 -7.34 -27.62
N HIS A 320 -13.26 -6.62 -27.89
CA HIS A 320 -13.88 -6.59 -29.22
C HIS A 320 -12.95 -5.83 -30.19
N PRO A 321 -12.70 -6.32 -31.42
CA PRO A 321 -11.83 -5.63 -32.37
C PRO A 321 -12.44 -4.30 -32.78
N ARG A 322 -11.70 -3.22 -32.51
CA ARG A 322 -12.02 -1.86 -32.91
C ARG A 322 -11.63 -1.68 -34.38
N ASN A 323 -12.61 -1.69 -35.29
CA ASN A 323 -12.39 -1.37 -36.69
C ASN A 323 -11.83 0.05 -36.85
N ARG A 324 -10.66 0.15 -37.49
CA ARG A 324 -10.03 1.40 -37.89
C ARG A 324 -10.82 2.00 -39.06
N SER A 325 -11.49 3.13 -38.84
CA SER A 325 -11.97 3.97 -39.94
C SER A 325 -10.84 4.89 -40.39
N THR A 326 -10.10 4.47 -41.41
CA THR A 326 -9.24 5.33 -42.24
C THR A 326 -10.12 6.19 -43.14
N SER A 327 -9.83 7.48 -43.15
CA SER A 327 -10.41 8.48 -44.04
C SER A 327 -10.13 8.17 -45.51
N LEU A 328 -11.15 7.82 -46.28
CA LEU A 328 -11.13 7.92 -47.74
C LEU A 328 -12.47 8.47 -48.23
N ARG A 329 -12.35 9.52 -49.03
CA ARG A 329 -13.41 10.29 -49.67
C ARG A 329 -13.70 9.67 -51.03
N ARG A 330 -14.90 9.11 -51.28
CA ARG A 330 -15.47 9.01 -52.64
C ARG A 330 -16.96 8.62 -52.63
N ASN A 331 -17.72 9.41 -53.42
CA ASN A 331 -18.99 9.20 -54.13
C ASN A 331 -20.07 8.27 -53.57
N GLY A 332 -21.29 8.81 -53.51
CA GLY A 332 -22.50 8.09 -53.13
C GLY A 332 -22.96 7.10 -54.19
N GLU A 333 -23.54 6.01 -53.69
CA GLU A 333 -24.57 5.15 -54.29
C GLU A 333 -24.87 3.95 -53.37
N ASP A 334 -25.02 4.16 -52.05
CA ASP A 334 -25.18 3.02 -51.10
C ASP A 334 -26.24 3.25 -50.01
N TYR A 335 -27.10 4.26 -50.15
CA TYR A 335 -28.21 4.51 -49.21
C TYR A 335 -29.50 3.75 -49.54
N ASP A 336 -29.58 3.05 -50.68
CA ASP A 336 -30.81 2.35 -51.10
C ASP A 336 -30.92 0.93 -50.52
N ILE A 337 -29.80 0.26 -50.24
CA ILE A 337 -29.80 -1.15 -49.79
C ILE A 337 -30.24 -1.27 -48.33
N ASP A 338 -29.78 -0.36 -47.46
CA ASP A 338 -30.16 -0.36 -46.04
C ASP A 338 -31.65 0.00 -45.85
N LEU A 339 -32.23 0.76 -46.79
CA LEU A 339 -33.66 1.12 -46.76
C LEU A 339 -34.56 -0.03 -47.24
N GLU A 340 -34.12 -0.84 -48.22
CA GLU A 340 -34.83 -2.06 -48.62
C GLU A 340 -34.76 -3.16 -47.54
N ILE A 341 -33.62 -3.31 -46.86
CA ILE A 341 -33.48 -4.29 -45.77
C ILE A 341 -34.36 -3.92 -44.58
N ALA A 342 -34.42 -2.63 -44.20
CA ALA A 342 -35.32 -2.15 -43.14
C ALA A 342 -36.81 -2.28 -43.50
N ARG A 343 -37.14 -2.24 -44.80
CA ARG A 343 -38.52 -2.43 -45.29
C ARG A 343 -38.94 -3.90 -45.32
N LEU A 344 -38.02 -4.84 -45.53
CA LEU A 344 -38.27 -6.28 -45.50
C LEU A 344 -38.46 -6.82 -44.07
N GLU A 345 -37.72 -6.30 -43.08
CA GLU A 345 -37.85 -6.73 -41.67
C GLU A 345 -39.18 -6.26 -41.02
N HIS A 346 -39.82 -5.21 -41.56
CA HIS A 346 -41.10 -4.71 -41.07
C HIS A 346 -42.34 -5.41 -41.66
N VAL A 347 -42.18 -6.34 -42.60
CA VAL A 347 -43.28 -7.08 -43.25
C VAL A 347 -43.57 -8.43 -42.58
N ASP A 348 -42.62 -9.00 -41.84
CA ASP A 348 -42.77 -10.33 -41.21
C ASP A 348 -43.39 -10.32 -39.80
N THR A 349 -43.90 -9.18 -39.30
CA THR A 349 -44.48 -9.06 -37.95
C THR A 349 -45.87 -8.44 -37.91
N LEU A 350 -46.78 -8.86 -38.80
CA LEU A 350 -48.21 -8.59 -38.65
C LEU A 350 -49.02 -9.89 -38.50
N PRO A 351 -49.75 -10.07 -37.38
CA PRO A 351 -50.59 -11.24 -37.16
C PRO A 351 -51.86 -11.20 -38.03
N SER A 352 -52.14 -12.35 -38.63
CA SER A 352 -53.35 -12.70 -39.37
C SER A 352 -54.65 -12.32 -38.63
N GLN A 353 -55.41 -11.37 -39.18
CA GLN A 353 -56.83 -11.20 -38.88
C GLN A 353 -57.66 -11.68 -40.07
N ASN A 354 -58.46 -12.72 -39.82
CA ASN A 354 -59.44 -13.28 -40.75
C ASN A 354 -60.56 -12.26 -41.05
N PRO A 355 -61.07 -12.18 -42.29
CA PRO A 355 -62.19 -11.31 -42.64
C PRO A 355 -63.55 -11.95 -42.30
N ILE A 356 -64.42 -11.16 -41.67
CA ILE A 356 -65.86 -11.43 -41.54
C ILE A 356 -66.56 -10.89 -42.80
N PRO A 357 -67.38 -11.67 -43.55
CA PRO A 357 -68.21 -11.15 -44.62
C PRO A 357 -69.62 -10.73 -44.13
N ASN A 358 -70.12 -9.64 -44.69
CA ASN A 358 -71.44 -9.06 -44.43
C ASN A 358 -72.61 -9.85 -45.05
N GLY A 359 -73.69 -9.99 -44.27
CA GLY A 359 -75.06 -9.66 -44.67
C GLY A 359 -75.92 -10.71 -45.41
N HIS A 360 -77.00 -11.21 -44.78
CA HIS A 360 -78.40 -10.86 -45.09
C HIS A 360 -79.43 -11.73 -44.32
N ALA A 361 -80.43 -11.05 -43.74
CA ALA A 361 -81.87 -11.38 -43.63
C ALA A 361 -82.36 -12.85 -43.49
N ASN A 362 -83.05 -13.15 -42.38
CA ASN A 362 -84.52 -13.36 -42.32
C ASN A 362 -84.97 -14.16 -41.08
N GLY A 363 -85.87 -13.53 -40.30
CA GLY A 363 -87.15 -14.16 -39.89
C GLY A 363 -87.18 -15.14 -38.70
N PRO A 364 -88.37 -15.30 -38.08
CA PRO A 364 -88.51 -15.52 -36.63
C PRO A 364 -89.02 -16.91 -36.26
N GLY A 365 -88.92 -17.25 -34.97
CA GLY A 365 -89.50 -18.45 -34.35
C GLY A 365 -89.07 -18.58 -32.90
#